data_AF-A0AAU8IWZ3-F1
#
_entry.id   AF-A0AAU8IWZ3-F1
#
_cell.length_a   1.000
_cell.length_b   1.000
_cell.length_c   1.000
_cell.angle_alpha   90.00
_cell.angle_beta   90.00
_cell.angle_gamma   90.00
#
_symmetry.space_group_name_H-M   'P 1'
#
loop_
_entity.id
_entity.type
_entity.pdbx_description
1 polymer ?
#
loop_
_entity_poly.entity_id
_entity_poly.type
_entity_poly.pdbx_seq_one_letter_code
_entity_poly.pdbx_strand_id
1 'polypeptide(L)'
;MINSAPSVTLRAGLRGAPDTPAAPAPWRPVLLRPVDPDDRARLDSLRACGDVRETHDRLADQLAELVRCLRPGDAPAGPAFDAAVAELLDGTDPRRYGTWVWYPWSGRLVRVLPEREFRRVRTDRNRDKITGAEQERLRTRRIGVVGLSVGNSAALTCAMEGVGGSFRLADFDDIGLSNLNRLRAGVHDLGLAKSVLCARQMYETDPYLDIELWPEGLTEDSVGAFVGAGEQALDLLVEECDTPWVKTAVREHARARRVPVLMDANDRGLLDVERFDLEPDRPLFHGRGGGLTAAQVRGLAPADALAHLLDVCDEENLSPAMTDALRRIGSTLSSWPQLASGVALGGALVTDTARRILLGEPVASGRYYVDLERLIGRATAGAAA
;
A
#
# COMPACT_ATOMS: atom_id res chain seq x y z
N MET A 1 28.13 7.70 20.07
CA MET A 1 28.77 7.31 18.80
C MET A 1 27.79 6.44 18.03
N ILE A 2 26.87 7.05 17.30
CA ILE A 2 26.05 6.32 16.33
C ILE A 2 26.98 6.04 15.16
N ASN A 3 27.24 4.75 14.96
CA ASN A 3 28.26 4.25 14.07
C ASN A 3 27.93 4.69 12.64
N SER A 4 28.64 5.70 12.14
CA SER A 4 28.87 5.88 10.72
C SER A 4 29.29 4.52 10.19
N ALA A 5 28.48 3.93 9.29
CA ALA A 5 28.76 2.64 8.70
C ALA A 5 30.25 2.57 8.30
N PRO A 6 30.99 1.52 8.69
CA PRO A 6 32.40 1.42 8.36
C PRO A 6 32.56 1.58 6.85
N SER A 7 33.48 2.46 6.47
CA SER A 7 33.77 2.78 5.08
C SER A 7 33.97 1.50 4.29
N VAL A 8 33.35 1.50 3.12
CA VAL A 8 33.38 0.47 2.11
C VAL A 8 34.81 0.12 1.72
N THR A 9 35.40 -0.89 2.36
CA THR A 9 36.69 -1.47 1.91
C THR A 9 36.62 -2.98 1.72
N LEU A 10 35.47 -3.61 1.99
CA LEU A 10 35.21 -5.05 1.75
C LEU A 10 34.33 -5.34 0.52
N ARG A 11 33.97 -4.30 -0.27
CA ARG A 11 33.08 -4.45 -1.45
C ARG A 11 33.80 -4.58 -2.79
N ALA A 12 35.13 -4.45 -2.84
CA ALA A 12 35.87 -4.44 -4.10
C ALA A 12 35.96 -5.83 -4.79
N GLY A 13 35.79 -6.93 -4.04
CA GLY A 13 35.89 -8.30 -4.59
C GLY A 13 34.56 -9.01 -4.85
N LEU A 14 33.43 -8.45 -4.37
CA LEU A 14 32.09 -9.05 -4.50
C LEU A 14 31.15 -8.25 -5.42
N ARG A 15 31.58 -7.09 -5.91
CA ARG A 15 30.87 -6.35 -6.95
C ARG A 15 31.41 -6.83 -8.29
N GLY A 16 30.58 -7.53 -9.05
CA GLY A 16 30.68 -7.43 -10.51
C GLY A 16 30.71 -5.94 -10.89
N ALA A 17 31.35 -5.61 -12.02
CA ALA A 17 31.47 -4.24 -12.53
C ALA A 17 30.18 -3.43 -12.27
N PRO A 18 30.27 -2.12 -11.96
CA PRO A 18 29.06 -1.31 -11.82
C PRO A 18 28.33 -1.38 -13.15
N ASP A 19 27.22 -2.12 -13.17
CA ASP A 19 26.30 -2.11 -14.29
C ASP A 19 25.94 -0.65 -14.52
N THR A 20 26.08 -0.20 -15.77
CA THR A 20 25.43 0.99 -16.32
C THR A 20 24.09 1.19 -15.59
N PRO A 21 23.71 2.38 -15.11
CA PRO A 21 22.49 2.55 -14.32
C PRO A 21 21.34 1.86 -15.04
N ALA A 22 20.92 0.72 -14.48
CA ALA A 22 19.94 -0.13 -15.12
C ALA A 22 18.67 0.70 -15.29
N ALA A 23 18.03 0.60 -16.45
CA ALA A 23 16.73 1.24 -16.64
C ALA A 23 15.82 0.89 -15.45
N PRO A 24 15.04 1.85 -14.92
CA PRO A 24 14.20 1.59 -13.76
C PRO A 24 13.32 0.38 -14.03
N ALA A 25 13.27 -0.54 -13.06
CA ALA A 25 12.57 -1.80 -13.21
C ALA A 25 11.10 -1.55 -13.62
N PRO A 26 10.58 -2.22 -14.67
CA PRO A 26 9.24 -1.93 -15.17
C PRO A 26 8.20 -2.29 -14.11
N TRP A 27 7.23 -1.42 -13.88
CA TRP A 27 6.31 -1.54 -12.75
C TRP A 27 4.85 -1.21 -13.11
N ARG A 28 4.62 -0.52 -14.23
CA ARG A 28 3.26 -0.29 -14.77
C ARG A 28 2.89 -1.41 -15.74
N PRO A 29 1.68 -2.00 -15.61
CA PRO A 29 1.18 -2.89 -16.63
C PRO A 29 0.81 -2.11 -17.90
N VAL A 30 0.73 -2.81 -19.03
CA VAL A 30 0.16 -2.24 -20.26
C VAL A 30 -1.24 -2.82 -20.45
N LEU A 31 -2.24 -1.94 -20.52
CA LEU A 31 -3.63 -2.30 -20.80
C LEU A 31 -3.89 -2.19 -22.30
N LEU A 32 -4.40 -3.25 -22.91
CA LEU A 32 -4.70 -3.34 -24.35
C LEU A 32 -6.14 -3.80 -24.53
N ARG A 33 -6.98 -2.97 -25.15
CA ARG A 33 -8.40 -3.28 -25.40
C ARG A 33 -8.58 -3.72 -26.85
N PRO A 34 -8.81 -5.01 -27.14
CA PRO A 34 -8.85 -5.49 -28.52
C PRO A 34 -10.02 -4.97 -29.36
N VAL A 35 -10.99 -4.27 -28.77
CA VAL A 35 -11.98 -3.49 -29.53
C VAL A 35 -11.32 -2.36 -30.33
N ASP A 36 -10.23 -1.79 -29.82
CA ASP A 36 -9.42 -0.75 -30.45
C ASP A 36 -8.42 -1.37 -31.47
N PRO A 37 -8.42 -0.93 -32.74
CA PRO A 37 -7.46 -1.39 -33.73
C PRO A 37 -5.98 -1.25 -33.35
N ASP A 38 -5.61 -0.17 -32.68
CA ASP A 38 -4.21 0.10 -32.35
C ASP A 38 -3.73 -0.83 -31.24
N ASP A 39 -4.56 -1.04 -30.21
CA ASP A 39 -4.27 -2.00 -29.15
C ASP A 39 -4.24 -3.44 -29.66
N ARG A 40 -5.04 -3.79 -30.68
CA ARG A 40 -4.92 -5.11 -31.34
C ARG A 40 -3.56 -5.28 -32.01
N ALA A 41 -3.12 -4.30 -32.80
CA ALA A 41 -1.83 -4.37 -33.47
C ALA A 41 -0.68 -4.47 -32.46
N ARG A 42 -0.78 -3.74 -31.34
CA ARG A 42 0.17 -3.83 -30.21
C ARG A 42 0.13 -5.20 -29.53
N LEU A 43 -1.05 -5.78 -29.32
CA LEU A 43 -1.21 -7.11 -28.74
C LEU A 43 -0.61 -8.20 -29.64
N ASP A 44 -0.83 -8.12 -30.94
CA ASP A 44 -0.27 -9.06 -31.92
C ASP A 44 1.26 -8.95 -31.96
N SER A 45 1.79 -7.73 -31.93
CA SER A 45 3.24 -7.47 -31.84
C SER A 45 3.85 -8.04 -30.56
N LEU A 46 3.17 -7.84 -29.41
CA LEU A 46 3.61 -8.35 -28.11
C LEU A 46 3.62 -9.88 -28.06
N ARG A 47 2.65 -10.54 -28.70
CA ARG A 47 2.63 -12.01 -28.80
C ARG A 47 3.74 -12.54 -29.71
N ALA A 48 4.15 -11.77 -30.70
CA ALA A 48 5.18 -12.15 -31.66
C ALA A 48 6.62 -11.88 -31.17
N CYS A 49 6.84 -10.91 -30.26
CA CYS A 49 8.18 -10.51 -29.85
C CYS A 49 8.90 -11.50 -28.90
N GLY A 50 8.18 -12.48 -28.35
CA GLY A 50 8.75 -13.49 -27.45
C GLY A 50 8.87 -13.07 -25.98
N ASP A 51 8.45 -11.85 -25.64
CA ASP A 51 8.48 -11.37 -24.25
C ASP A 51 7.42 -12.06 -23.36
N VAL A 52 6.28 -12.43 -23.95
CA VAL A 52 5.19 -13.15 -23.25
C VAL A 52 5.63 -14.57 -22.93
N ARG A 53 5.86 -14.82 -21.64
CA ARG A 53 6.22 -16.14 -21.10
C ARG A 53 4.99 -17.00 -20.84
N GLU A 54 3.92 -16.39 -20.33
CA GLU A 54 2.68 -17.08 -19.97
C GLU A 54 1.47 -16.24 -20.41
N THR A 55 0.46 -16.90 -20.97
CA THR A 55 -0.83 -16.29 -21.31
C THR A 55 -1.94 -16.91 -20.47
N HIS A 56 -2.73 -16.06 -19.81
CA HIS A 56 -3.83 -16.46 -18.94
C HIS A 56 -5.13 -15.85 -19.48
N ASP A 57 -5.88 -16.61 -20.29
CA ASP A 57 -7.21 -16.22 -20.76
C ASP A 57 -8.29 -17.03 -20.01
N ARG A 58 -8.90 -16.40 -19.00
CA ARG A 58 -10.00 -16.96 -18.22
C ARG A 58 -11.26 -16.09 -18.36
N LEU A 59 -11.45 -15.44 -19.50
CA LEU A 59 -12.58 -14.51 -19.69
C LEU A 59 -13.93 -15.21 -19.55
N ALA A 60 -14.06 -16.45 -20.02
CA ALA A 60 -15.29 -17.23 -19.90
C ALA A 60 -15.71 -17.43 -18.44
N ASP A 61 -14.76 -17.73 -17.55
CA ASP A 61 -15.03 -17.88 -16.11
C ASP A 61 -15.48 -16.55 -15.50
N GLN A 62 -14.82 -15.46 -15.87
CA GLN A 62 -15.16 -14.12 -15.39
C GLN A 62 -16.53 -13.65 -15.88
N LEU A 63 -16.89 -13.93 -17.15
CA LEU A 63 -18.23 -13.66 -17.68
C LEU A 63 -19.28 -14.49 -16.93
N ALA A 64 -18.97 -15.74 -16.58
CA ALA A 64 -19.87 -16.56 -15.78
C ALA A 64 -20.08 -15.97 -14.37
N GLU A 65 -19.03 -15.44 -13.75
CA GLU A 65 -19.13 -14.70 -12.50
C GLU A 65 -19.96 -13.42 -12.67
N LEU A 66 -19.72 -12.64 -13.72
CA LEU A 66 -20.48 -11.41 -14.00
C LEU A 66 -21.99 -11.68 -14.17
N VAL A 67 -22.36 -12.72 -14.93
CA VAL A 67 -23.76 -13.14 -15.07
C VAL A 67 -24.36 -13.46 -13.70
N ARG A 68 -23.66 -14.22 -12.84
CA ARG A 68 -24.13 -14.52 -11.47
C ARG A 68 -24.25 -13.26 -10.61
N CYS A 69 -23.31 -12.33 -10.71
CA CYS A 69 -23.34 -11.07 -9.98
C CYS A 69 -24.52 -10.16 -10.38
N LEU A 70 -24.91 -10.19 -11.66
CA LEU A 70 -26.01 -9.40 -12.21
C LEU A 70 -27.37 -10.09 -12.08
N ARG A 71 -27.39 -11.43 -12.03
CA ARG A 71 -28.61 -12.25 -11.97
C ARG A 71 -28.52 -13.32 -10.86
N PRO A 72 -28.40 -12.92 -9.58
CA PRO A 72 -28.12 -13.87 -8.48
C PRO A 72 -29.28 -14.85 -8.21
N GLY A 73 -30.51 -14.50 -8.58
CA GLY A 73 -31.70 -15.35 -8.37
C GLY A 73 -32.04 -16.27 -9.54
N ASP A 74 -31.50 -16.01 -10.74
CA ASP A 74 -31.96 -16.67 -11.97
C ASP A 74 -31.15 -17.95 -12.28
N ALA A 75 -29.94 -18.07 -11.73
CA ALA A 75 -28.98 -19.15 -11.95
C ALA A 75 -29.01 -19.71 -13.39
N PRO A 76 -28.86 -18.85 -14.43
CA PRO A 76 -29.09 -19.26 -15.80
C PRO A 76 -28.09 -20.34 -16.21
N ALA A 77 -28.57 -21.36 -16.92
CA ALA A 77 -27.79 -22.49 -17.40
C ALA A 77 -28.14 -22.81 -18.87
N GLY A 78 -27.22 -23.48 -19.57
CA GLY A 78 -27.39 -23.86 -20.97
C GLY A 78 -27.72 -22.64 -21.86
N PRO A 79 -28.73 -22.73 -22.75
CA PRO A 79 -29.07 -21.64 -23.67
C PRO A 79 -29.39 -20.29 -23.01
N ALA A 80 -29.95 -20.30 -21.78
CA ALA A 80 -30.25 -19.08 -21.05
C ALA A 80 -28.98 -18.37 -20.56
N PHE A 81 -27.94 -19.14 -20.21
CA PHE A 81 -26.63 -18.58 -19.87
C PHE A 81 -25.95 -17.98 -21.10
N ASP A 82 -25.98 -18.69 -22.23
CA ASP A 82 -25.40 -18.21 -23.49
C ASP A 82 -26.07 -16.91 -23.96
N ALA A 83 -27.39 -16.80 -23.81
CA ALA A 83 -28.14 -15.57 -24.08
C ALA A 83 -27.74 -14.43 -23.14
N ALA A 84 -27.56 -14.71 -21.85
CA ALA A 84 -27.11 -13.70 -20.88
C ALA A 84 -25.70 -13.19 -21.18
N VAL A 85 -24.78 -14.07 -21.59
CA VAL A 85 -23.45 -13.68 -22.03
C VAL A 85 -23.52 -12.87 -23.32
N ALA A 86 -24.32 -13.28 -24.30
CA ALA A 86 -24.48 -12.55 -25.56
C ALA A 86 -25.02 -11.12 -25.33
N GLU A 87 -25.91 -10.94 -24.36
CA GLU A 87 -26.40 -9.62 -23.93
C GLU A 87 -25.29 -8.76 -23.32
N LEU A 88 -24.43 -9.34 -22.46
CA LEU A 88 -23.28 -8.63 -21.88
C LEU A 88 -22.25 -8.19 -22.94
N LEU A 89 -22.06 -9.00 -23.98
CA LEU A 89 -21.16 -8.67 -25.06
C LEU A 89 -21.70 -7.56 -25.97
N ASP A 90 -23.02 -7.34 -25.99
CA ASP A 90 -23.70 -6.30 -26.78
C ASP A 90 -23.24 -6.28 -28.26
N GLY A 91 -23.21 -7.46 -28.89
CA GLY A 91 -22.77 -7.63 -30.28
C GLY A 91 -21.24 -7.55 -30.49
N THR A 92 -20.45 -7.30 -29.44
CA THR A 92 -18.99 -7.35 -29.50
C THR A 92 -18.51 -8.76 -29.74
N ASP A 93 -17.59 -8.95 -30.69
CA ASP A 93 -16.92 -10.24 -30.90
C ASP A 93 -16.28 -10.72 -29.58
N PRO A 94 -16.60 -11.93 -29.09
CA PRO A 94 -16.03 -12.47 -27.86
C PRO A 94 -14.50 -12.48 -27.83
N ARG A 95 -13.83 -12.55 -29.00
CA ARG A 95 -12.35 -12.48 -29.11
C ARG A 95 -11.82 -11.07 -28.89
N ARG A 96 -12.69 -10.06 -28.99
CA ARG A 96 -12.35 -8.64 -28.82
C ARG A 96 -12.76 -8.07 -27.46
N TYR A 97 -13.61 -8.77 -26.72
CA TYR A 97 -14.15 -8.30 -25.44
C TYR A 97 -13.11 -8.33 -24.29
N GLY A 98 -13.21 -7.40 -23.36
CA GLY A 98 -12.30 -7.29 -22.21
C GLY A 98 -10.99 -6.57 -22.51
N THR A 99 -10.08 -6.67 -21.54
CA THR A 99 -8.78 -5.98 -21.54
C THR A 99 -7.68 -7.02 -21.36
N TRP A 100 -6.67 -6.98 -22.22
CA TRP A 100 -5.42 -7.70 -21.99
C TRP A 100 -4.48 -6.85 -21.16
N VAL A 101 -4.02 -7.41 -20.05
CA VAL A 101 -3.07 -6.81 -19.14
C VAL A 101 -1.73 -7.48 -19.32
N TRP A 102 -0.75 -6.72 -19.77
CA TRP A 102 0.63 -7.17 -19.87
C TRP A 102 1.42 -6.75 -18.64
N TYR A 103 1.97 -7.72 -17.93
CA TYR A 103 2.84 -7.53 -16.76
C TYR A 103 4.31 -7.76 -17.16
N PRO A 104 5.04 -6.71 -17.59
CA PRO A 104 6.39 -6.86 -18.13
C PRO A 104 7.40 -7.47 -17.14
N TRP A 105 7.18 -7.31 -15.83
CA TRP A 105 8.06 -7.88 -14.81
C TRP A 105 7.95 -9.38 -14.63
N SER A 106 6.76 -9.95 -14.85
CA SER A 106 6.53 -11.40 -14.71
C SER A 106 6.51 -12.12 -16.05
N GLY A 107 6.40 -11.38 -17.15
CA GLY A 107 6.23 -11.95 -18.48
C GLY A 107 4.82 -12.51 -18.71
N ARG A 108 3.82 -12.09 -17.92
CA ARG A 108 2.45 -12.62 -17.97
C ARG A 108 1.53 -11.71 -18.75
N LEU A 109 0.76 -12.29 -19.66
CA LEU A 109 -0.31 -11.65 -20.40
C LEU A 109 -1.65 -12.22 -19.92
N VAL A 110 -2.47 -11.41 -19.24
CA VAL A 110 -3.70 -11.87 -18.58
C VAL A 110 -4.90 -11.16 -19.19
N ARG A 111 -5.95 -11.90 -19.57
CA ARG A 111 -7.21 -11.29 -20.03
C ARG A 111 -8.19 -11.14 -18.88
N VAL A 112 -8.67 -9.91 -18.68
CA VAL A 112 -9.65 -9.57 -17.65
C VAL A 112 -10.88 -8.89 -18.25
N LEU A 113 -11.98 -8.87 -17.51
CA LEU A 113 -13.15 -8.05 -17.84
C LEU A 113 -12.77 -6.56 -18.00
N PRO A 114 -13.52 -5.79 -18.81
CA PRO A 114 -13.47 -4.33 -18.80
C PRO A 114 -13.58 -3.75 -17.38
N GLU A 115 -12.94 -2.61 -17.12
CA GLU A 115 -12.75 -2.02 -15.80
C GLU A 115 -13.98 -2.04 -14.88
N ARG A 116 -15.12 -1.54 -15.38
CA ARG A 116 -16.37 -1.46 -14.59
C ARG A 116 -16.85 -2.83 -14.16
N GLU A 117 -16.80 -3.81 -15.05
CA GLU A 117 -17.28 -5.18 -14.80
C GLU A 117 -16.30 -5.98 -13.96
N PHE A 118 -14.99 -5.83 -14.21
CA PHE A 118 -13.93 -6.40 -13.37
C PHE A 118 -14.11 -5.99 -11.92
N ARG A 119 -14.26 -4.68 -11.68
CA ARG A 119 -14.47 -4.15 -10.33
C ARG A 119 -15.79 -4.63 -9.74
N ARG A 120 -16.87 -4.66 -10.52
CA ARG A 120 -18.18 -5.17 -10.07
C ARG A 120 -18.11 -6.61 -9.58
N VAL A 121 -17.45 -7.50 -10.33
CA VAL A 121 -17.28 -8.91 -9.95
C VAL A 121 -16.40 -9.02 -8.71
N ARG A 122 -15.25 -8.35 -8.71
CA ARG A 122 -14.27 -8.40 -7.62
C ARG A 122 -14.87 -7.98 -6.27
N THR A 123 -15.74 -6.99 -6.27
CA THR A 123 -16.36 -6.43 -5.05
C THR A 123 -17.78 -6.94 -4.80
N ASP A 124 -18.25 -7.96 -5.52
CA ASP A 124 -19.62 -8.47 -5.35
C ASP A 124 -19.85 -9.03 -3.95
N ARG A 125 -18.85 -9.72 -3.40
CA ARG A 125 -18.94 -10.38 -2.08
C ARG A 125 -18.70 -9.47 -0.88
N ASN A 126 -18.31 -8.21 -1.10
CA ASN A 126 -18.23 -7.20 -0.03
C ASN A 126 -19.26 -6.07 -0.19
N ARG A 127 -20.14 -6.13 -1.21
CA ARG A 127 -21.06 -5.05 -1.57
C ARG A 127 -22.10 -4.68 -0.50
N ASP A 128 -22.40 -5.58 0.44
CA ASP A 128 -23.31 -5.30 1.55
C ASP A 128 -22.59 -4.73 2.78
N LYS A 129 -21.25 -4.78 2.78
CA LYS A 129 -20.38 -4.10 3.76
C LYS A 129 -19.86 -2.75 3.25
N ILE A 130 -19.68 -2.64 1.93
CA ILE A 130 -19.30 -1.43 1.21
C ILE A 130 -20.22 -1.34 0.00
N THR A 131 -21.28 -0.55 0.11
CA THR A 131 -22.32 -0.43 -0.93
C THR A 131 -21.73 0.00 -2.27
N GLY A 132 -22.43 -0.30 -3.38
CA GLY A 132 -21.96 0.10 -4.71
C GLY A 132 -21.70 1.61 -4.85
N ALA A 133 -22.51 2.44 -4.15
CA ALA A 133 -22.32 3.88 -4.09
C ALA A 133 -21.08 4.29 -3.28
N GLU A 134 -20.83 3.62 -2.14
CA GLU A 134 -19.62 3.82 -1.34
C GLU A 134 -18.37 3.38 -2.10
N GLN A 135 -18.42 2.25 -2.81
CA GLN A 135 -17.31 1.80 -3.67
C GLN A 135 -16.99 2.84 -4.74
N GLU A 136 -17.99 3.46 -5.37
CA GLU A 136 -17.75 4.53 -6.35
C GLU A 136 -17.11 5.76 -5.70
N ARG A 137 -17.61 6.18 -4.54
CA ARG A 137 -17.03 7.29 -3.77
C ARG A 137 -15.60 7.02 -3.32
N LEU A 138 -15.26 5.78 -2.99
CA LEU A 138 -13.91 5.38 -2.58
C LEU A 138 -12.95 5.34 -3.78
N ARG A 139 -13.43 4.94 -4.97
CA ARG A 139 -12.62 4.92 -6.19
C ARG A 139 -12.11 6.28 -6.62
N THR A 140 -12.85 7.35 -6.33
CA THR A 140 -12.40 8.71 -6.67
C THR A 140 -11.34 9.24 -5.71
N ARG A 141 -10.98 8.50 -4.65
CA ARG A 141 -10.06 8.97 -3.61
C ARG A 141 -8.61 8.70 -3.96
N ARG A 142 -7.77 9.66 -3.60
CA ARG A 142 -6.31 9.59 -3.67
C ARG A 142 -5.69 9.37 -2.30
N ILE A 143 -4.93 8.29 -2.14
CA ILE A 143 -4.26 7.93 -0.89
C ILE A 143 -2.74 8.05 -1.06
N GLY A 144 -2.08 8.77 -0.17
CA GLY A 144 -0.61 8.77 -0.10
C GLY A 144 -0.13 7.76 0.92
N VAL A 145 0.91 6.99 0.60
CA VAL A 145 1.57 6.06 1.52
C VAL A 145 3.06 6.37 1.57
N VAL A 146 3.56 6.73 2.75
CA VAL A 146 4.97 7.07 2.99
C VAL A 146 5.59 6.00 3.89
N GLY A 147 6.59 5.29 3.38
CA GLY A 147 7.14 4.10 4.01
C GLY A 147 6.39 2.84 3.58
N LEU A 148 7.07 1.96 2.85
CA LEU A 148 6.50 0.79 2.16
C LEU A 148 7.10 -0.53 2.67
N SER A 149 7.67 -0.52 3.87
CA SER A 149 7.84 -1.76 4.64
C SER A 149 6.51 -2.12 5.30
N VAL A 150 6.13 -1.38 6.35
CA VAL A 150 4.84 -1.61 7.04
C VAL A 150 3.67 -1.12 6.21
N GLY A 151 3.78 0.09 5.64
CA GLY A 151 2.73 0.69 4.82
C GLY A 151 2.37 -0.09 3.56
N ASN A 152 3.22 -1.03 3.10
CA ASN A 152 2.84 -1.98 2.05
C ASN A 152 1.60 -2.78 2.46
N SER A 153 1.49 -3.23 3.71
CA SER A 153 0.32 -3.99 4.17
C SER A 153 -0.96 -3.18 4.08
N ALA A 154 -0.92 -1.89 4.44
CA ALA A 154 -2.05 -0.98 4.30
C ALA A 154 -2.40 -0.76 2.81
N ALA A 155 -1.41 -0.46 1.96
CA ALA A 155 -1.63 -0.24 0.53
C ALA A 155 -2.27 -1.45 -0.17
N LEU A 156 -1.79 -2.66 0.12
CA LEU A 156 -2.34 -3.90 -0.43
C LEU A 156 -3.77 -4.15 0.06
N THR A 157 -4.01 -3.94 1.36
CA THR A 157 -5.34 -4.18 1.95
C THR A 157 -6.36 -3.18 1.40
N CYS A 158 -5.99 -1.90 1.26
CA CYS A 158 -6.78 -0.88 0.56
C CYS A 158 -7.10 -1.28 -0.88
N ALA A 159 -6.11 -1.73 -1.65
CA ALA A 159 -6.30 -2.17 -3.03
C ALA A 159 -7.26 -3.38 -3.14
N MET A 160 -7.17 -4.32 -2.20
CA MET A 160 -8.06 -5.49 -2.12
C MET A 160 -9.51 -5.12 -1.78
N GLU A 161 -9.73 -4.18 -0.86
CA GLU A 161 -11.08 -3.73 -0.48
C GLU A 161 -11.69 -2.71 -1.46
N GLY A 162 -10.87 -2.12 -2.34
CA GLY A 162 -11.30 -1.04 -3.23
C GLY A 162 -11.38 0.33 -2.53
N VAL A 163 -10.56 0.54 -1.50
CA VAL A 163 -10.42 1.80 -0.76
C VAL A 163 -9.36 2.64 -1.45
N GLY A 164 -9.79 3.67 -2.19
CA GLY A 164 -8.92 4.47 -3.06
C GLY A 164 -8.83 3.90 -4.48
N GLY A 165 -8.80 4.79 -5.47
CA GLY A 165 -8.50 4.44 -6.87
C GLY A 165 -7.21 5.08 -7.39
N SER A 166 -6.68 6.07 -6.68
CA SER A 166 -5.40 6.72 -6.97
C SER A 166 -4.46 6.62 -5.76
N PHE A 167 -3.18 6.33 -5.99
CA PHE A 167 -2.18 6.15 -4.94
C PHE A 167 -0.87 6.88 -5.25
N ARG A 168 -0.30 7.54 -4.25
CA ARG A 168 1.10 8.01 -4.28
C ARG A 168 1.92 7.18 -3.31
N LEU A 169 2.96 6.50 -3.80
CA LEU A 169 3.77 5.57 -3.01
C LEU A 169 5.20 6.11 -2.89
N ALA A 170 5.63 6.44 -1.66
CA ALA A 170 6.96 6.99 -1.38
C ALA A 170 7.78 6.08 -0.47
N ASP A 171 8.91 5.61 -0.99
CA ASP A 171 9.96 4.89 -0.24
C ASP A 171 11.25 4.93 -1.07
N PHE A 172 12.38 5.18 -0.41
CA PHE A 172 13.70 5.29 -1.05
C PHE A 172 14.54 4.02 -0.96
N ASP A 173 14.09 3.03 -0.18
CA ASP A 173 14.84 1.80 0.06
C ASP A 173 14.56 0.73 -0.99
N ASP A 174 15.58 -0.09 -1.21
CA ASP A 174 15.46 -1.39 -1.85
C ASP A 174 15.11 -2.48 -0.84
N ILE A 175 14.57 -3.60 -1.33
CA ILE A 175 14.26 -4.77 -0.52
C ILE A 175 15.56 -5.47 -0.11
N GLY A 176 15.79 -5.53 1.20
CA GLY A 176 16.82 -6.34 1.83
C GLY A 176 16.27 -7.67 2.38
N LEU A 177 17.17 -8.63 2.60
CA LEU A 177 16.82 -9.92 3.20
C LEU A 177 16.18 -9.76 4.59
N SER A 178 16.65 -8.78 5.36
CA SER A 178 16.11 -8.44 6.67
C SER A 178 14.67 -7.88 6.63
N ASN A 179 14.12 -7.57 5.45
CA ASN A 179 12.73 -7.14 5.31
C ASN A 179 11.76 -8.33 5.19
N LEU A 180 12.21 -9.50 4.72
CA LEU A 180 11.35 -10.65 4.42
C LEU A 180 10.66 -11.26 5.65
N ASN A 181 10.98 -10.81 6.87
CA ASN A 181 10.28 -11.20 8.08
C ASN A 181 8.91 -10.52 8.24
N ARG A 182 8.63 -9.44 7.48
CA ARG A 182 7.44 -8.60 7.67
C ARG A 182 6.91 -7.93 6.39
N LEU A 183 7.79 -7.69 5.41
CA LEU A 183 7.40 -7.22 4.08
C LEU A 183 7.09 -8.45 3.21
N ARG A 184 5.90 -8.47 2.62
CA ARG A 184 5.48 -9.54 1.71
C ARG A 184 6.26 -9.40 0.39
N ALA A 185 7.32 -10.17 0.20
CA ALA A 185 8.11 -10.19 -1.04
C ALA A 185 8.70 -11.58 -1.29
N GLY A 186 9.03 -11.90 -2.54
CA GLY A 186 9.79 -13.09 -2.89
C GLY A 186 11.29 -12.89 -2.67
N VAL A 187 12.04 -13.99 -2.46
CA VAL A 187 13.51 -13.93 -2.41
C VAL A 187 14.12 -13.40 -3.71
N HIS A 188 13.42 -13.58 -4.84
CA HIS A 188 13.84 -13.06 -6.15
C HIS A 188 13.64 -11.54 -6.29
N ASP A 189 12.97 -10.87 -5.35
CA ASP A 189 12.78 -9.41 -5.34
C ASP A 189 13.88 -8.66 -4.57
N LEU A 190 14.91 -9.35 -4.05
CA LEU A 190 16.02 -8.70 -3.36
C LEU A 190 16.72 -7.66 -4.26
N GLY A 191 16.90 -6.45 -3.75
CA GLY A 191 17.46 -5.32 -4.49
C GLY A 191 16.45 -4.55 -5.36
N LEU A 192 15.18 -4.96 -5.41
CA LEU A 192 14.12 -4.18 -6.04
C LEU A 192 13.64 -3.06 -5.11
N ALA A 193 13.38 -1.87 -5.64
CA ALA A 193 12.80 -0.77 -4.88
C ALA A 193 11.45 -1.18 -4.24
N LYS A 194 11.26 -0.86 -2.95
CA LYS A 194 10.01 -1.19 -2.23
C LYS A 194 8.77 -0.55 -2.87
N SER A 195 8.93 0.66 -3.42
CA SER A 195 7.89 1.36 -4.18
C SER A 195 7.44 0.60 -5.42
N VAL A 196 8.39 0.03 -6.16
CA VAL A 196 8.11 -0.82 -7.33
C VAL A 196 7.41 -2.12 -6.92
N LEU A 197 7.88 -2.81 -5.88
CA LEU A 197 7.22 -4.02 -5.36
C LEU A 197 5.76 -3.74 -5.00
N CYS A 198 5.52 -2.69 -4.22
CA CYS A 198 4.18 -2.35 -3.76
C CYS A 198 3.24 -2.07 -4.95
N ALA A 199 3.69 -1.29 -5.93
CA ALA A 199 2.89 -1.02 -7.13
C ALA A 199 2.60 -2.29 -7.93
N ARG A 200 3.60 -3.16 -8.15
CA ARG A 200 3.39 -4.43 -8.87
C ARG A 200 2.33 -5.30 -8.20
N GLN A 201 2.41 -5.46 -6.88
CA GLN A 201 1.44 -6.24 -6.11
C GLN A 201 0.02 -5.64 -6.15
N MET A 202 -0.08 -4.31 -6.09
CA MET A 202 -1.36 -3.61 -6.23
C MET A 202 -1.94 -3.80 -7.64
N TYR A 203 -1.13 -3.65 -8.68
CA TYR A 203 -1.55 -3.88 -10.07
C TYR A 203 -1.95 -5.32 -10.37
N GLU A 204 -1.30 -6.30 -9.74
CA GLU A 204 -1.70 -7.71 -9.83
C GLU A 204 -3.06 -7.99 -9.14
N THR A 205 -3.51 -7.08 -8.29
CA THR A 205 -4.83 -7.14 -7.61
C THR A 205 -5.90 -6.32 -8.34
N ASP A 206 -5.57 -5.13 -8.81
CA ASP A 206 -6.41 -4.27 -9.65
C ASP A 206 -5.54 -3.56 -10.70
N PRO A 207 -5.59 -4.01 -11.97
CA PRO A 207 -4.76 -3.44 -13.03
C PRO A 207 -5.20 -2.04 -13.45
N TYR A 208 -6.34 -1.54 -12.96
CA TYR A 208 -6.92 -0.26 -13.29
C TYR A 208 -6.64 0.84 -12.27
N LEU A 209 -5.76 0.60 -11.29
CA LEU A 209 -5.36 1.62 -10.31
C LEU A 209 -4.51 2.72 -10.97
N ASP A 210 -4.73 3.96 -10.55
CA ASP A 210 -3.84 5.06 -10.84
C ASP A 210 -2.74 5.13 -9.76
N ILE A 211 -1.51 4.80 -10.10
CA ILE A 211 -0.40 4.79 -9.14
C ILE A 211 0.70 5.74 -9.61
N GLU A 212 1.23 6.54 -8.69
CA GLU A 212 2.39 7.40 -8.87
C GLU A 212 3.48 6.99 -7.87
N LEU A 213 4.70 6.74 -8.36
CA LEU A 213 5.84 6.37 -7.51
C LEU A 213 6.70 7.59 -7.21
N TRP A 214 7.15 7.67 -5.96
CA TRP A 214 8.13 8.61 -5.44
C TRP A 214 9.34 7.82 -4.94
N PRO A 215 10.18 7.28 -5.86
CA PRO A 215 11.21 6.29 -5.54
C PRO A 215 12.42 6.87 -4.80
N GLU A 216 12.53 8.20 -4.74
CA GLU A 216 13.57 8.90 -3.96
C GLU A 216 13.10 9.18 -2.52
N GLY A 217 11.91 8.68 -2.15
CA GLY A 217 11.24 9.08 -0.92
C GLY A 217 10.80 10.55 -0.97
N LEU A 218 10.66 11.14 0.22
CA LEU A 218 10.28 12.55 0.36
C LEU A 218 11.50 13.39 0.75
N THR A 219 11.60 14.54 0.10
CA THR A 219 12.59 15.60 0.35
C THR A 219 11.87 16.88 0.76
N GLU A 220 12.63 17.89 1.20
CA GLU A 220 12.08 19.21 1.51
C GLU A 220 11.35 19.83 0.32
N ASP A 221 11.89 19.62 -0.89
CA ASP A 221 11.32 20.15 -2.12
C ASP A 221 10.11 19.33 -2.62
N SER A 222 10.06 18.04 -2.29
CA SER A 222 9.07 17.12 -2.85
C SER A 222 7.86 16.86 -1.96
N VAL A 223 7.99 17.00 -0.63
CA VAL A 223 6.91 16.69 0.33
C VAL A 223 5.64 17.50 0.08
N GLY A 224 5.78 18.78 -0.29
CA GLY A 224 4.63 19.63 -0.60
C GLY A 224 3.87 19.21 -1.86
N ALA A 225 4.59 18.73 -2.87
CA ALA A 225 4.01 18.21 -4.10
C ALA A 225 3.39 16.82 -3.90
N PHE A 226 4.00 15.96 -3.07
CA PHE A 226 3.46 14.66 -2.71
C PHE A 226 2.09 14.77 -2.03
N VAL A 227 1.95 15.66 -1.03
CA VAL A 227 0.64 15.91 -0.39
C VAL A 227 -0.34 16.60 -1.35
N GLY A 228 0.18 17.38 -2.30
CA GLY A 228 -0.60 18.05 -3.35
C GLY A 228 -1.44 19.22 -2.84
N ALA A 229 -2.26 19.81 -3.71
CA ALA A 229 -3.19 20.88 -3.35
C ALA A 229 -4.37 20.89 -4.34
N GLY A 230 -5.50 21.46 -3.92
CA GLY A 230 -6.71 21.50 -4.75
C GLY A 230 -7.14 20.09 -5.19
N GLU A 231 -7.44 19.91 -6.47
CA GLU A 231 -7.82 18.62 -7.06
C GLU A 231 -6.70 17.56 -7.04
N GLN A 232 -5.45 17.99 -6.83
CA GLN A 232 -4.28 17.10 -6.74
C GLN A 232 -3.91 16.75 -5.30
N ALA A 233 -4.66 17.24 -4.31
CA ALA A 233 -4.46 16.90 -2.91
C ALA A 233 -4.74 15.41 -2.66
N LEU A 234 -4.09 14.88 -1.62
CA LEU A 234 -4.48 13.59 -1.05
C LEU A 234 -5.81 13.74 -0.30
N ASP A 235 -6.68 12.73 -0.41
CA ASP A 235 -7.84 12.61 0.45
C ASP A 235 -7.48 11.99 1.82
N LEU A 236 -6.39 11.21 1.87
CA LEU A 236 -5.88 10.58 3.09
C LEU A 236 -4.39 10.28 2.94
N LEU A 237 -3.65 10.44 4.04
CA LEU A 237 -2.25 10.07 4.16
C LEU A 237 -2.08 8.90 5.13
N VAL A 238 -1.37 7.87 4.69
CA VAL A 238 -0.81 6.81 5.53
C VAL A 238 0.68 7.08 5.68
N GLU A 239 1.14 7.29 6.91
CA GLU A 239 2.54 7.58 7.20
C GLU A 239 3.10 6.49 8.12
N GLU A 240 4.10 5.78 7.61
CA GLU A 240 4.67 4.55 8.16
C GLU A 240 6.21 4.57 8.02
N CYS A 241 6.82 5.76 8.08
CA CYS A 241 8.26 5.92 7.91
C CYS A 241 8.96 6.09 9.26
N ASP A 242 10.23 5.71 9.31
CA ASP A 242 11.07 5.76 10.51
C ASP A 242 11.98 7.00 10.54
N THR A 243 11.94 7.83 9.50
CA THR A 243 12.75 9.03 9.39
C THR A 243 12.06 10.20 10.10
N PRO A 244 12.56 10.68 11.26
CA PRO A 244 11.80 11.59 12.12
C PRO A 244 11.43 12.91 11.44
N TRP A 245 12.33 13.48 10.64
CA TRP A 245 12.05 14.74 9.94
C TRP A 245 10.96 14.58 8.87
N VAL A 246 10.95 13.46 8.12
CA VAL A 246 9.93 13.18 7.08
C VAL A 246 8.56 13.06 7.74
N LYS A 247 8.51 12.32 8.84
CA LYS A 247 7.33 12.07 9.65
C LYS A 247 6.66 13.36 10.15
N THR A 248 7.48 14.34 10.53
CA THR A 248 7.03 15.68 10.91
C THR A 248 6.66 16.52 9.70
N ALA A 249 7.48 16.55 8.64
CA ALA A 249 7.24 17.35 7.43
C ALA A 249 5.93 16.98 6.76
N VAL A 250 5.69 15.69 6.52
CA VAL A 250 4.48 15.24 5.82
C VAL A 250 3.21 15.58 6.62
N ARG A 251 3.28 15.59 7.95
CA ARG A 251 2.17 16.02 8.82
C ARG A 251 1.98 17.53 8.86
N GLU A 252 3.05 18.32 8.83
CA GLU A 252 2.94 19.78 8.66
C GLU A 252 2.21 20.11 7.35
N HIS A 253 2.60 19.45 6.26
CA HIS A 253 1.98 19.62 4.96
C HIS A 253 0.54 19.10 4.92
N ALA A 254 0.25 17.93 5.50
CA ALA A 254 -1.09 17.37 5.62
C ALA A 254 -2.01 18.30 6.43
N ARG A 255 -1.55 18.79 7.58
CA ARG A 255 -2.30 19.75 8.41
C ARG A 255 -2.62 21.03 7.67
N ALA A 256 -1.62 21.64 7.04
CA ALA A 256 -1.80 22.87 6.26
C ALA A 256 -2.81 22.71 5.10
N ARG A 257 -2.97 21.48 4.60
CA ARG A 257 -3.86 21.13 3.48
C ARG A 257 -5.14 20.43 3.92
N ARG A 258 -5.35 20.27 5.23
CA ARG A 258 -6.53 19.60 5.81
C ARG A 258 -6.69 18.15 5.34
N VAL A 259 -5.58 17.43 5.25
CA VAL A 259 -5.55 16.00 4.89
C VAL A 259 -5.49 15.17 6.17
N PRO A 260 -6.41 14.22 6.40
CA PRO A 260 -6.34 13.32 7.55
C PRO A 260 -5.14 12.37 7.41
N VAL A 261 -4.50 12.05 8.54
CA VAL A 261 -3.32 11.18 8.61
C VAL A 261 -3.62 9.96 9.48
N LEU A 262 -3.19 8.79 9.01
CA LEU A 262 -3.16 7.54 9.75
C LEU A 262 -1.71 7.07 9.88
N MET A 263 -1.37 6.53 11.04
CA MET A 263 -0.13 5.78 11.26
C MET A 263 -0.43 4.57 12.13
N ASP A 264 0.02 3.40 11.71
CA ASP A 264 0.24 2.26 12.57
C ASP A 264 1.67 2.29 13.15
N ALA A 265 1.78 2.06 14.45
CA ALA A 265 3.04 1.65 15.06
C ALA A 265 2.85 0.23 15.58
N ASN A 266 3.43 -0.75 14.88
CA ASN A 266 3.08 -2.16 15.02
C ASN A 266 3.15 -2.72 16.45
N ASP A 267 3.95 -2.11 17.33
CA ASP A 267 4.05 -2.55 18.72
C ASP A 267 2.73 -2.29 19.46
N ARG A 268 2.16 -3.36 20.04
CA ARG A 268 0.82 -3.37 20.66
C ARG A 268 -0.35 -2.91 19.77
N GLY A 269 -0.17 -2.86 18.44
CA GLY A 269 -1.23 -2.46 17.52
C GLY A 269 -1.71 -1.02 17.75
N LEU A 270 -0.76 -0.08 17.92
CA LEU A 270 -1.07 1.34 18.01
C LEU A 270 -1.52 1.86 16.65
N LEU A 271 -2.72 2.42 16.59
CA LEU A 271 -3.22 3.25 15.49
C LEU A 271 -3.34 4.71 15.96
N ASP A 272 -2.62 5.61 15.31
CA ASP A 272 -2.67 7.06 15.48
C ASP A 272 -3.50 7.67 14.34
N VAL A 273 -4.48 8.49 14.72
CA VAL A 273 -5.45 9.10 13.80
C VAL A 273 -5.44 10.61 13.99
N GLU A 274 -5.04 11.37 12.98
CA GLU A 274 -5.07 12.84 13.00
C GLU A 274 -6.01 13.38 11.92
N ARG A 275 -7.22 13.79 12.34
CA ARG A 275 -8.23 14.38 11.46
C ARG A 275 -7.98 15.86 11.21
N PHE A 276 -6.89 16.21 10.54
CA PHE A 276 -6.62 17.62 10.21
C PHE A 276 -7.67 18.25 9.28
N ASP A 277 -8.50 17.42 8.63
CA ASP A 277 -9.69 17.84 7.89
C ASP A 277 -10.79 18.41 8.78
N LEU A 278 -10.90 17.93 10.03
CA LEU A 278 -11.88 18.40 11.02
C LEU A 278 -11.26 19.31 12.09
N GLU A 279 -9.99 19.08 12.41
CA GLU A 279 -9.27 19.69 13.52
C GLU A 279 -7.94 20.29 12.99
N PRO A 280 -8.00 21.35 12.17
CA PRO A 280 -6.85 21.89 11.44
C PRO A 280 -5.78 22.50 12.35
N ASP A 281 -6.15 22.88 13.57
CA ASP A 281 -5.23 23.45 14.56
C ASP A 281 -4.66 22.38 15.52
N ARG A 282 -4.98 21.09 15.32
CA ARG A 282 -4.43 20.02 16.16
C ARG A 282 -2.88 20.07 16.15
N PRO A 283 -2.23 20.01 17.32
CA PRO A 283 -0.80 19.77 17.41
C PRO A 283 -0.41 18.42 16.82
N LEU A 284 0.69 18.37 16.07
CA LEU A 284 1.18 17.14 15.45
C LEU A 284 1.46 16.07 16.52
N PHE A 285 1.20 14.80 16.17
CA PHE A 285 1.37 13.65 17.06
C PHE A 285 0.59 13.82 18.36
N HIS A 286 -0.57 14.48 18.30
CA HIS A 286 -1.37 14.85 19.47
C HIS A 286 -0.60 15.66 20.53
N GLY A 287 0.42 16.43 20.13
CA GLY A 287 1.24 17.25 21.00
C GLY A 287 2.54 16.58 21.48
N ARG A 288 2.73 15.29 21.21
CA ARG A 288 3.93 14.53 21.63
C ARG A 288 5.20 14.93 20.89
N GLY A 289 5.08 15.58 19.73
CA GLY A 289 6.24 16.10 18.99
C GLY A 289 6.92 17.32 19.63
N GLY A 290 6.50 17.77 20.81
CA GLY A 290 7.10 18.90 21.53
C GLY A 290 6.96 20.25 20.82
N GLY A 291 6.11 20.35 19.79
CA GLY A 291 5.97 21.54 18.95
C GLY A 291 7.15 21.81 18.00
N LEU A 292 8.06 20.84 17.84
CA LEU A 292 9.18 20.96 16.91
C LEU A 292 8.68 20.96 15.46
N THR A 293 9.26 21.85 14.65
CA THR A 293 9.05 21.89 13.20
C THR A 293 9.91 20.84 12.49
N ALA A 294 9.55 20.46 11.27
CA ALA A 294 10.34 19.50 10.50
C ALA A 294 11.80 19.95 10.29
N ALA A 295 12.02 21.25 10.08
CA ALA A 295 13.36 21.84 9.94
C ALA A 295 14.18 21.69 11.24
N GLN A 296 13.54 21.89 12.40
CA GLN A 296 14.20 21.68 13.70
C GLN A 296 14.51 20.20 13.93
N VAL A 297 13.57 19.30 13.64
CA VAL A 297 13.75 17.85 13.78
C VAL A 297 14.91 17.34 12.90
N ARG A 298 15.06 17.87 11.68
CA ARG A 298 16.17 17.55 10.78
C ARG A 298 17.53 17.96 11.32
N GLY A 299 17.59 19.06 12.08
CA GLY A 299 18.81 19.58 12.70
C GLY A 299 19.17 18.91 14.03
N LEU A 300 18.33 18.00 14.55
CA LEU A 300 18.59 17.31 15.80
C LEU A 300 19.85 16.43 15.72
N ALA A 301 20.57 16.34 16.83
CA ALA A 301 21.60 15.33 16.95
C ALA A 301 20.97 13.94 16.89
N PRO A 302 21.68 12.90 16.41
CA PRO A 302 21.09 11.57 16.24
C PRO A 302 20.43 10.97 17.49
N ALA A 303 20.92 11.29 18.69
CA ALA A 303 20.30 10.85 19.94
C ALA A 303 18.96 11.56 20.22
N ASP A 304 18.87 12.87 19.93
CA ASP A 304 17.66 13.66 20.12
C ASP A 304 16.60 13.32 19.06
N ALA A 305 17.03 13.01 17.84
CA ALA A 305 16.14 12.53 16.78
C ALA A 305 15.52 11.16 17.14
N LEU A 306 16.29 10.28 17.78
CA LEU A 306 15.82 9.01 18.31
C LEU A 306 14.82 9.21 19.46
N ALA A 307 15.13 10.09 20.42
CA ALA A 307 14.23 10.43 21.51
C ALA A 307 12.90 11.01 20.98
N HIS A 308 12.96 11.93 20.00
CA HIS A 308 11.78 12.46 19.35
C HIS A 308 10.92 11.37 18.69
N LEU A 309 11.55 10.39 18.03
CA LEU A 309 10.83 9.26 17.44
C LEU A 309 10.14 8.39 18.51
N LEU A 310 10.80 8.13 19.63
CA LEU A 310 10.26 7.37 20.76
C LEU A 310 9.05 8.08 21.40
N ASP A 311 9.14 9.39 21.62
CA ASP A 311 8.02 10.21 22.11
C ASP A 311 6.81 10.13 21.18
N VAL A 312 7.07 10.30 19.87
CA VAL A 312 6.05 10.19 18.83
C VAL A 312 5.45 8.79 18.77
N CYS A 313 6.20 7.73 19.07
CA CYS A 313 5.73 6.35 19.05
C CYS A 313 5.14 5.85 20.38
N ASP A 314 4.91 6.75 21.35
CA ASP A 314 4.38 6.43 22.69
C ASP A 314 5.29 5.49 23.50
N GLU A 315 6.52 5.93 23.79
CA GLU A 315 7.48 5.14 24.55
C GLU A 315 6.96 4.58 25.90
N GLU A 316 6.06 5.30 26.55
CA GLU A 316 5.44 4.91 27.83
C GLU A 316 4.59 3.63 27.72
N ASN A 317 4.10 3.32 26.52
CA ASN A 317 3.20 2.20 26.26
C ASN A 317 3.86 1.04 25.49
N LEU A 318 5.18 1.04 25.29
CA LEU A 318 5.85 -0.05 24.57
C LEU A 318 5.65 -1.43 25.25
N SER A 319 5.73 -2.48 24.45
CA SER A 319 5.75 -3.85 24.94
C SER A 319 7.06 -4.12 25.71
N PRO A 320 7.06 -5.03 26.71
CA PRO A 320 8.29 -5.37 27.42
C PRO A 320 9.40 -5.87 26.48
N ALA A 321 9.03 -6.57 25.41
CA ALA A 321 9.95 -7.05 24.39
C ALA A 321 10.57 -5.89 23.59
N MET A 322 9.77 -4.90 23.19
CA MET A 322 10.27 -3.70 22.53
C MET A 322 11.18 -2.90 23.45
N THR A 323 10.77 -2.64 24.70
CA THR A 323 11.57 -1.92 25.70
C THR A 323 12.95 -2.59 25.94
N ASP A 324 13.00 -3.92 26.02
CA ASP A 324 14.28 -4.66 26.10
C ASP A 324 15.12 -4.46 24.83
N ALA A 325 14.49 -4.58 23.67
CA ALA A 325 15.17 -4.46 22.38
C ALA A 325 15.85 -3.09 22.21
N LEU A 326 15.23 -1.99 22.68
CA LEU A 326 15.81 -0.64 22.59
C LEU A 326 17.22 -0.55 23.17
N ARG A 327 17.49 -1.27 24.26
CA ARG A 327 18.80 -1.28 24.93
C ARG A 327 19.87 -2.03 24.14
N ARG A 328 19.45 -2.84 23.18
CA ARG A 328 20.28 -3.77 22.40
C ARG A 328 20.48 -3.31 20.95
N ILE A 329 19.70 -2.33 20.48
CA ILE A 329 19.88 -1.71 19.15
C ILE A 329 21.28 -1.09 19.07
N GLY A 330 21.97 -1.34 17.95
CA GLY A 330 23.35 -0.90 17.71
C GLY A 330 24.42 -1.76 18.40
N SER A 331 24.04 -2.79 19.16
CA SER A 331 24.96 -3.77 19.75
C SER A 331 24.65 -5.19 19.25
N THR A 332 23.65 -5.85 19.84
CA THR A 332 23.24 -7.23 19.50
C THR A 332 22.02 -7.28 18.57
N LEU A 333 21.36 -6.14 18.36
CA LEU A 333 20.27 -5.96 17.40
C LEU A 333 20.60 -4.83 16.44
N SER A 334 20.28 -5.00 15.16
CA SER A 334 20.55 -3.99 14.14
C SER A 334 19.48 -2.89 14.08
N SER A 335 18.22 -3.24 14.36
CA SER A 335 17.07 -2.34 14.29
C SER A 335 15.91 -2.84 15.16
N TRP A 336 14.84 -2.07 15.21
CA TRP A 336 13.61 -2.34 15.96
C TRP A 336 12.97 -3.67 15.55
N PRO A 337 12.58 -4.53 16.51
CA PRO A 337 11.90 -5.78 16.21
C PRO A 337 10.46 -5.51 15.74
N GLN A 338 10.05 -6.19 14.67
CA GLN A 338 8.69 -6.13 14.14
C GLN A 338 8.23 -7.53 13.75
N LEU A 339 6.96 -7.84 14.02
CA LEU A 339 6.34 -9.12 13.67
C LEU A 339 5.42 -8.95 12.45
N ALA A 340 5.43 -9.95 11.55
CA ALA A 340 4.51 -9.98 10.41
C ALA A 340 3.03 -9.90 10.83
N SER A 341 2.66 -10.52 11.95
CA SER A 341 1.29 -10.44 12.49
C SER A 341 0.91 -9.03 12.92
N GLY A 342 1.84 -8.28 13.52
CA GLY A 342 1.64 -6.88 13.88
C GLY A 342 1.47 -6.00 12.64
N VAL A 343 2.32 -6.20 11.62
CA VAL A 343 2.20 -5.50 10.33
C VAL A 343 0.89 -5.82 9.63
N ALA A 344 0.45 -7.08 9.64
CA ALA A 344 -0.83 -7.50 9.08
C ALA A 344 -2.01 -6.86 9.81
N LEU A 345 -1.97 -6.83 11.16
CA LEU A 345 -2.96 -6.13 11.97
C LEU A 345 -3.02 -4.64 11.61
N GLY A 346 -1.86 -3.98 11.52
CA GLY A 346 -1.77 -2.57 11.13
C GLY A 346 -2.39 -2.29 9.77
N GLY A 347 -2.14 -3.15 8.77
CA GLY A 347 -2.80 -3.05 7.47
C GLY A 347 -4.33 -3.08 7.57
N ALA A 348 -4.88 -3.92 8.45
CA ALA A 348 -6.33 -3.98 8.70
C ALA A 348 -6.85 -2.73 9.42
N LEU A 349 -6.16 -2.27 10.48
CA LEU A 349 -6.53 -1.09 11.25
C LEU A 349 -6.54 0.18 10.39
N VAL A 350 -5.50 0.37 9.59
CA VAL A 350 -5.37 1.51 8.68
C VAL A 350 -6.44 1.46 7.59
N THR A 351 -6.65 0.32 6.93
CA THR A 351 -7.63 0.21 5.83
C THR A 351 -9.05 0.45 6.31
N ASP A 352 -9.44 -0.17 7.43
CA ASP A 352 -10.77 0.00 8.00
C ASP A 352 -11.02 1.47 8.39
N THR A 353 -10.05 2.11 9.04
CA THR A 353 -10.16 3.51 9.45
C THR A 353 -10.16 4.45 8.25
N ALA A 354 -9.32 4.20 7.25
CA ALA A 354 -9.28 4.96 6.01
C ALA A 354 -10.61 4.91 5.27
N ARG A 355 -11.19 3.72 5.13
CA ARG A 355 -12.51 3.52 4.53
C ARG A 355 -13.57 4.37 5.23
N ARG A 356 -13.65 4.29 6.57
CA ARG A 356 -14.62 5.05 7.36
C ARG A 356 -14.44 6.57 7.18
N ILE A 357 -13.20 7.08 7.27
CA ILE A 357 -12.89 8.50 7.06
C ILE A 357 -13.33 8.95 5.65
N LEU A 358 -12.93 8.21 4.61
CA LEU A 358 -13.20 8.56 3.22
C LEU A 358 -14.69 8.46 2.83
N LEU A 359 -15.46 7.65 3.56
CA LEU A 359 -16.91 7.58 3.47
C LEU A 359 -17.64 8.64 4.30
N GLY A 360 -16.92 9.42 5.10
CA GLY A 360 -17.48 10.47 5.95
C GLY A 360 -18.11 9.93 7.24
N GLU A 361 -17.78 8.70 7.63
CA GLU A 361 -18.17 8.15 8.93
C GLU A 361 -17.42 8.87 10.07
N PRO A 362 -18.02 8.98 11.27
CA PRO A 362 -17.37 9.61 12.41
C PRO A 362 -16.18 8.77 12.89
N VAL A 363 -14.99 9.34 12.80
CA VAL A 363 -13.74 8.82 13.38
C VAL A 363 -13.06 9.98 14.08
N ALA A 364 -12.93 9.89 15.40
CA ALA A 364 -12.24 10.90 16.19
C ALA A 364 -10.73 10.79 16.01
N SER A 365 -10.04 11.91 16.17
CA SER A 365 -8.60 11.88 16.27
C SER A 365 -8.17 11.31 17.63
N GLY A 366 -7.07 10.57 17.65
CA GLY A 366 -6.52 10.00 18.87
C GLY A 366 -5.64 8.80 18.62
N ARG A 367 -5.19 8.19 19.72
CA ARG A 367 -4.43 6.93 19.72
C ARG A 367 -5.31 5.80 20.20
N TYR A 368 -5.31 4.73 19.43
CA TYR A 368 -6.09 3.53 19.67
C TYR A 368 -5.14 2.34 19.73
N TYR A 369 -5.41 1.39 20.62
CA TYR A 369 -4.59 0.19 20.77
C TYR A 369 -5.45 -1.05 20.55
N VAL A 370 -5.02 -1.89 19.61
CA VAL A 370 -5.53 -3.26 19.46
C VAL A 370 -4.43 -4.22 19.91
N ASP A 371 -4.17 -4.20 21.22
CA ASP A 371 -3.14 -5.02 21.84
C ASP A 371 -3.61 -6.48 21.92
N LEU A 372 -3.17 -7.28 20.95
CA LEU A 372 -3.54 -8.69 20.85
C LEU A 372 -3.16 -9.50 22.09
N GLU A 373 -2.07 -9.18 22.80
CA GLU A 373 -1.69 -9.91 24.02
C GLU A 373 -2.61 -9.60 25.20
N ARG A 374 -3.14 -8.36 25.26
CA ARG A 374 -4.14 -7.96 26.26
C ARG A 374 -5.52 -8.52 25.92
N LEU A 375 -5.90 -8.50 24.65
CA LEU A 375 -7.22 -8.95 24.18
C LEU A 375 -7.35 -10.47 24.20
N ILE A 376 -6.29 -11.18 23.77
CA ILE A 376 -6.19 -12.63 23.78
C ILE A 376 -5.37 -13.00 25.01
N GLY A 377 -6.05 -13.07 26.16
CA GLY A 377 -5.40 -13.18 27.47
C GLY A 377 -4.31 -14.25 27.52
N ARG A 378 -3.21 -13.94 28.21
CA ARG A 378 -2.21 -14.94 28.58
C ARG A 378 -2.89 -15.95 29.51
N ALA A 379 -2.82 -17.24 29.20
CA ALA A 379 -3.18 -18.27 30.16
C ALA A 379 -2.40 -17.99 31.46
N THR A 380 -3.11 -17.75 32.56
CA THR A 380 -2.47 -17.67 33.86
C THR A 380 -1.76 -19.00 34.07
N ALA A 381 -0.44 -18.96 34.27
CA ALA A 381 0.30 -20.11 34.73
C ALA A 381 -0.21 -20.44 36.15
N GLY A 382 -1.29 -21.21 36.23
CA GLY A 382 -2.03 -21.46 37.47
C GLY A 382 -3.30 -22.31 37.31
N ALA A 383 -3.43 -23.07 36.22
CA ALA A 383 -4.49 -24.06 36.05
C ALA A 383 -3.92 -25.45 35.66
N ALA A 384 -2.82 -25.84 36.29
CA ALA A 384 -2.49 -27.25 36.47
C ALA A 384 -2.81 -27.59 37.93
N ALA A 385 -3.98 -28.22 38.13
CA ALA A 385 -4.36 -28.86 39.39
C ALA A 385 -3.76 -30.27 39.45
#